data_AF-A0A7J7IWY9-F1
#
_entry.id   AF-A0A7J7IWY9-F1
#
_cell.length_a   1.000
_cell.length_b   1.000
_cell.length_c   1.000
_cell.angle_alpha   90.00
_cell.angle_beta   90.00
_cell.angle_gamma   90.00
#
_symmetry.space_group_name_H-M   'P 1'
#
loop_
_entity.id
_entity.type
_entity.pdbx_description
1 polymer ?
#
loop_
_entity_poly.entity_id
_entity_poly.type
_entity_poly.pdbx_seq_one_letter_code
_entity_poly.pdbx_strand_id
1 'polypeptide(L)' 'MMVMESFTLTSSLPFNVEETELYELTELAGVTIDPKVFKIILNLLKLNIQPKAIVEMLKKMCHEAQRHNRSRRQRTTHMK' A
#
# COMPACT_ATOMS: atom_id res chain seq x y z
N MET A 1 -31.97 10.34 -16.27
CA MET A 1 -31.59 11.60 -15.62
C MET A 1 -30.60 11.24 -14.52
N MET A 2 -29.36 11.75 -14.66
CA MET A 2 -28.20 11.69 -13.74
C MET A 2 -27.61 10.31 -13.41
N VAL A 3 -26.65 9.87 -14.22
CA VAL A 3 -25.19 9.82 -13.92
C VAL A 3 -24.87 9.04 -12.65
N MET A 4 -24.36 7.81 -12.83
CA MET A 4 -23.58 7.10 -11.81
C MET A 4 -22.57 8.08 -11.25
N GLU A 5 -22.77 8.39 -9.97
CA GLU A 5 -21.99 9.34 -9.20
C GLU A 5 -20.51 9.04 -9.36
N SER A 6 -19.80 10.04 -9.87
CA SER A 6 -18.36 10.09 -10.02
C SER A 6 -17.69 9.64 -8.72
N PHE A 7 -17.17 8.41 -8.68
CA PHE A 7 -16.20 8.03 -7.66
C PHE A 7 -14.93 8.81 -7.97
N THR A 8 -14.82 10.00 -7.39
CA THR A 8 -13.67 10.88 -7.54
C THR A 8 -12.49 10.19 -6.86
N LEU A 9 -11.76 9.40 -7.64
CA LEU A 9 -10.50 8.76 -7.27
C LEU A 9 -9.43 9.85 -7.12
N THR A 10 -9.49 10.61 -6.03
CA THR A 10 -8.50 11.61 -5.67
C THR A 10 -7.17 10.87 -5.42
N SER A 11 -6.12 11.19 -6.19
CA SER A 11 -4.76 10.61 -6.17
C SER A 11 -4.47 9.45 -7.14
N SER A 12 -4.97 9.53 -8.38
CA SER A 12 -4.34 9.06 -9.64
C SER A 12 -3.28 7.94 -9.56
N LEU A 13 -3.65 6.76 -9.09
CA LEU A 13 -3.01 5.54 -9.57
C LEU A 13 -3.84 5.03 -10.73
N PRO A 14 -3.26 4.83 -11.93
CA PRO A 14 -4.00 4.26 -13.03
C PRO A 14 -4.21 2.77 -12.73
N PHE A 15 -5.35 2.45 -12.12
CA PHE A 15 -5.91 1.11 -12.18
C PHE A 15 -6.49 0.87 -13.56
N ASN A 16 -6.27 -0.31 -14.13
CA ASN A 16 -7.03 -0.75 -15.29
C ASN A 16 -8.42 -1.22 -14.86
N VAL A 17 -9.30 -1.56 -15.80
CA VAL A 17 -10.70 -1.95 -15.51
C VAL A 17 -10.75 -3.14 -14.53
N GLU A 18 -9.95 -4.18 -14.77
CA GLU A 18 -9.91 -5.38 -13.92
C GLU A 18 -9.39 -5.09 -12.51
N GLU A 19 -8.39 -4.20 -12.38
CA GLU A 19 -7.81 -3.81 -11.10
C GLU A 19 -8.78 -2.96 -10.27
N THR A 20 -9.57 -2.09 -10.93
CA THR A 20 -10.61 -1.29 -10.29
C THR A 20 -11.73 -2.19 -9.77
N GLU A 21 -12.23 -3.12 -10.60
CA GLU A 21 -13.26 -4.08 -10.19
C GLU A 21 -12.78 -4.94 -9.00
N LEU A 22 -11.53 -5.41 -9.05
CA LEU A 22 -10.96 -6.18 -7.95
C LEU A 22 -10.82 -5.34 -6.67
N TYR A 23 -10.38 -4.08 -6.78
CA TYR A 23 -10.29 -3.19 -5.63
C TYR A 23 -11.66 -2.93 -4.99
N GLU A 24 -12.69 -2.63 -5.79
CA GLU A 24 -14.06 -2.44 -5.33
C GLU A 24 -14.61 -3.71 -4.64
N LEU A 25 -14.35 -4.89 -5.19
CA LEU A 25 -14.72 -6.16 -4.56
C LEU A 25 -14.06 -6.35 -3.18
N THR A 26 -12.81 -5.92 -3.00
CA THR A 26 -12.16 -5.99 -1.67
C THR A 26 -12.83 -5.08 -0.65
N GLU A 27 -13.21 -3.86 -1.05
CA GLU A 27 -13.92 -2.93 -0.17
C GLU A 27 -15.33 -3.45 0.18
N LEU A 28 -16.05 -4.02 -0.79
CA LEU A 28 -17.34 -4.67 -0.56
C LEU A 28 -17.25 -5.88 0.38
N ALA A 29 -16.12 -6.60 0.37
CA ALA A 29 -15.84 -7.68 1.32
C ALA A 29 -15.45 -7.18 2.72
N GLY A 30 -15.39 -5.86 2.94
CA GLY A 30 -15.00 -5.24 4.21
C GLY A 30 -13.49 -5.18 4.43
N VAL A 31 -12.69 -5.35 3.38
CA VAL A 31 -11.23 -5.24 3.44
C VAL A 31 -10.83 -3.84 2.98
N THR A 32 -10.60 -2.95 3.93
CA THR A 32 -10.11 -1.60 3.63
C THR A 32 -8.59 -1.61 3.50
N ILE A 33 -8.08 -1.27 2.32
CA ILE A 33 -6.64 -1.17 2.05
C ILE A 33 -6.32 0.12 1.30
N ASP A 34 -5.19 0.75 1.65
CA ASP A 34 -4.72 1.93 0.92
C ASP A 34 -4.55 1.59 -0.57
N PRO A 35 -5.14 2.38 -1.50
CA PRO A 35 -5.07 2.10 -2.93
C PRO A 35 -3.64 1.95 -3.46
N LYS A 36 -2.68 2.69 -2.91
CA LYS A 36 -1.28 2.60 -3.33
C LYS A 36 -0.63 1.30 -2.88
N VAL A 37 -0.95 0.85 -1.67
CA VAL A 37 -0.47 -0.45 -1.18
C VAL A 37 -1.06 -1.58 -2.02
N PHE A 38 -2.35 -1.53 -2.32
CA PHE A 38 -3.00 -2.51 -3.19
C PHE A 38 -2.34 -2.61 -4.58
N LYS A 39 -2.10 -1.46 -5.23
CA LYS A 39 -1.41 -1.41 -6.53
C LYS A 39 -0.01 -2.01 -6.48
N ILE A 40 0.76 -1.73 -5.43
CA ILE A 40 2.11 -2.29 -5.26
C ILE A 40 2.03 -3.81 -5.14
N ILE A 41 1.12 -4.34 -4.32
CA ILE A 41 0.93 -5.79 -4.13
C ILE A 41 0.57 -6.44 -5.47
N LEU A 42 -0.40 -5.89 -6.21
CA LEU A 42 -0.77 -6.40 -7.53
C LEU A 42 0.38 -6.39 -8.52
N ASN A 43 1.17 -5.31 -8.57
CA ASN A 43 2.32 -5.22 -9.45
C ASN A 43 3.37 -6.29 -9.12
N LEU A 44 3.62 -6.56 -7.83
CA LEU A 44 4.56 -7.61 -7.41
C LEU A 44 4.04 -9.01 -7.79
N LEU A 45 2.74 -9.25 -7.64
CA LEU A 45 2.11 -10.52 -8.05
C LEU A 45 2.21 -10.73 -9.57
N LYS A 46 2.00 -9.67 -10.38
CA LYS A 46 2.15 -9.70 -11.85
C LYS A 46 3.58 -10.02 -12.30
N LEU A 47 4.59 -9.73 -11.47
CA LEU A 47 5.98 -10.08 -11.71
C LEU A 47 6.32 -11.52 -11.27
N ASN A 48 5.32 -12.35 -10.96
CA ASN A 48 5.47 -13.72 -10.46
C ASN A 48 6.24 -13.82 -9.14
N ILE A 49 6.25 -12.76 -8.33
CA ILE A 49 6.87 -12.78 -7.01
C ILE A 49 5.94 -13.54 -6.06
N GLN A 50 6.48 -14.55 -5.37
CA GLN A 50 5.68 -15.35 -4.43
C GLN A 50 5.13 -14.49 -3.29
N PRO A 51 3.85 -14.65 -2.87
CA PRO A 51 3.25 -13.88 -1.79
C PRO A 51 4.06 -13.90 -0.49
N LYS A 52 4.70 -15.05 -0.18
CA LYS A 52 5.57 -15.20 0.98
C LYS A 52 6.74 -14.20 0.98
N ALA A 53 7.40 -14.04 -0.17
CA ALA A 53 8.52 -13.11 -0.32
C ALA A 53 8.08 -11.66 -0.18
N ILE A 54 6.89 -11.30 -0.70
CA ILE A 54 6.31 -9.96 -0.55
C ILE A 54 6.11 -9.63 0.93
N VAL A 55 5.48 -10.55 1.68
CA VAL A 55 5.22 -10.38 3.12
C VAL A 55 6.52 -10.26 3.90
N GLU A 56 7.50 -11.13 3.64
CA GLU A 56 8.80 -11.10 4.33
C GLU A 56 9.57 -9.80 4.04
N MET A 57 9.58 -9.34 2.79
CA MET A 57 10.19 -8.08 2.39
C MET A 57 9.55 -6.89 3.10
N LEU A 58 8.22 -6.77 3.06
CA LEU A 58 7.49 -5.68 3.70
C LEU A 58 7.73 -5.65 5.22
N LYS A 59 7.71 -6.82 5.88
CA LYS A 59 8.03 -6.94 7.33
C LYS A 59 9.44 -6.43 7.64
N LYS A 60 10.45 -6.82 6.86
CA LYS A 60 11.83 -6.35 7.04
C LYS A 60 11.92 -4.84 6.90
N MET A 61 11.30 -4.26 5.88
CA MET A 61 11.30 -2.80 5.67
C MET A 61 10.65 -2.05 6.84
N CYS A 62 9.54 -2.55 7.39
CA CYS A 62 8.92 -1.94 8.57
C CYS A 62 9.82 -2.00 9.81
N HIS A 63 10.50 -3.13 10.06
CA HIS A 63 11.43 -3.25 11.18
C HIS A 63 12.66 -2.33 11.02
N GLU A 64 13.21 -2.21 9.81
CA GLU A 64 14.35 -1.33 9.53
C GLU A 64 13.97 0.15 9.65
N ALA A 65 12.78 0.55 9.19
CA ALA A 65 12.28 1.92 9.40
C ALA A 65 12.18 2.30 10.89
N GLN A 66 11.72 1.36 11.73
CA GLN A 66 11.66 1.56 13.18
C GLN A 66 13.05 1.68 13.81
N ARG A 67 14.01 0.86 13.38
CA ARG A 67 15.40 0.92 13.85
C ARG A 67 16.05 2.25 13.49
N HIS A 68 15.92 2.68 12.25
CA HIS A 68 16.49 3.94 11.78
C HIS A 68 15.92 5.16 12.52
N ASN A 69 14.61 5.19 12.79
CA ASN A 69 13.99 6.25 13.57
C ASN A 69 14.45 6.27 15.04
N ARG A 70 14.71 5.11 15.66
CA ARG A 70 15.24 5.02 17.02
C ARG A 70 16.67 5.59 17.12
N SER A 71 17.53 5.27 16.16
CA SER A 71 18.92 5.75 16.16
C SER A 71 19.05 7.26 15.94
N ARG A 72 18.14 7.89 15.17
CA ARG A 72 18.12 9.35 15.01
C ARG A 72 17.72 10.07 16.31
N ARG A 73 16.80 9.52 17.07
CA ARG A 73 16.26 10.14 18.29
C ARG A 73 17.26 10.16 19.46
N GLN A 74 18.24 9.26 19.46
CA GLN A 74 19.31 9.24 20.48
C GLN A 74 20.43 10.26 20.22
N ARG A 75 20.62 10.73 18.99
CA ARG A 75 21.66 11.73 18.67
C ARG A 75 21.30 13.16 19.09
N THR A 76 20.01 13.48 19.22
CA THR A 76 19.56 14.83 19.58
C THR A 76 19.52 15.09 21.09
N THR A 77 19.75 14.09 21.93
CA THR A 77 19.67 14.20 23.40
C THR A 77 21.04 14.33 24.10
N HIS A 78 22.15 14.37 23.36
CA HIS A 78 23.51 14.48 23.93
C HIS A 78 24.25 15.78 23.55
N MET A 79 23.55 16.80 23.05
CA MET A 79 24.10 18.15 22.79
C MET A 79 23.38 19.26 23.58
N LYS A 80 22.95 18.97 24.80
CA LYS A 80 22.54 20.01 25.77
C LYS A 80 23.40 19.90 27.01
#